data_AF-A0A1H8LCG2-F1
#
_entry.id   AF-A0A1H8LCG2-F1
#
_cell.length_a   1.000
_cell.length_b   1.000
_cell.length_c   1.000
_cell.angle_alpha   90.00
_cell.angle_beta   90.00
_cell.angle_gamma   90.00
#
_symmetry.space_group_name_H-M   'P 1'
#
loop_
_entity.id
_entity.type
_entity.pdbx_description
1 polymer ?
#
loop_
_entity_poly.entity_id
_entity_poly.type
_entity_poly.pdbx_seq_one_letter_code
_entity_poly.pdbx_strand_id
1 'polypeptide(L)' 'MPQILITKDVKADDVDLLTAAFKKAKAISVEKKEQSNGKYTLTATFPDPKK' A
#
# COMPACT_ATOMS: atom_id res chain seq x y z
N MET A 1 0.00 -15.99 -8.32
CA MET A 1 -0.53 -15.70 -6.96
C MET A 1 -0.44 -14.19 -6.80
N PRO A 2 -1.47 -13.47 -6.29
CA PRO A 2 -1.41 -12.02 -6.20
C PRO A 2 -0.16 -11.57 -5.42
N GLN A 3 0.54 -10.56 -5.93
CA GLN A 3 1.74 -10.03 -5.27
C GLN A 3 1.31 -9.04 -4.19
N ILE A 4 1.75 -9.28 -2.95
CA ILE A 4 1.42 -8.41 -1.81
C ILE A 4 2.66 -7.60 -1.45
N LEU A 5 2.55 -6.28 -1.50
CA LEU A 5 3.59 -5.34 -1.08
C LEU A 5 3.17 -4.70 0.24
N ILE A 6 4.04 -4.78 1.25
CA ILE A 6 3.80 -4.22 2.57
C ILE A 6 4.87 -3.17 2.84
N THR A 7 4.46 -1.92 2.99
CA THR A 7 5.34 -0.80 3.37
C THR A 7 5.03 -0.40 4.81
N LYS A 8 5.99 -0.57 5.70
CA LYS A 8 5.89 -0.17 7.11
C LYS A 8 6.45 1.24 7.29
N ASP A 9 6.08 1.89 8.38
CA ASP A 9 6.64 3.18 8.82
C ASP A 9 6.41 4.37 7.86
N VAL A 10 5.25 4.38 7.19
CA VAL A 10 4.84 5.47 6.29
C VAL A 10 4.35 6.67 7.10
N LYS A 11 4.77 7.90 6.76
CA LYS A 11 4.23 9.10 7.41
C LYS A 11 2.84 9.41 6.88
N ALA A 12 1.99 10.06 7.70
CA ALA A 12 0.64 10.45 7.30
C ALA A 12 0.58 11.18 5.95
N ASP A 13 1.55 12.07 5.70
CA ASP A 13 1.67 12.84 4.45
C ASP A 13 1.97 11.94 3.23
N ASP A 14 2.83 10.94 3.42
CA ASP A 14 3.21 9.96 2.40
C ASP A 14 2.08 8.93 2.12
N VAL A 15 1.12 8.76 3.04
CA VAL A 15 0.03 7.76 2.90
C VAL A 15 -0.81 8.02 1.67
N ASP A 16 -1.20 9.27 1.44
CA ASP A 16 -2.05 9.65 0.31
C ASP A 16 -1.31 9.46 -1.01
N LEU A 17 -0.05 9.92 -1.07
CA LEU A 17 0.84 9.76 -2.21
C LEU A 17 1.05 8.28 -2.58
N LEU A 18 1.34 7.43 -1.59
CA LEU A 18 1.54 6.00 -1.80
C LEU A 18 0.25 5.29 -2.19
N THR A 19 -0.88 5.66 -1.60
CA THR A 19 -2.19 5.11 -1.98
C THR A 19 -2.51 5.44 -3.45
N ALA A 20 -2.26 6.68 -3.88
CA ALA A 20 -2.40 7.10 -5.27
C ALA A 20 -1.43 6.35 -6.19
N ALA A 21 -0.17 6.18 -5.77
CA ALA A 21 0.84 5.43 -6.53
C ALA A 21 0.45 3.96 -6.72
N PHE A 22 -0.02 3.28 -5.66
CA PHE A 22 -0.49 1.89 -5.74
C PHE A 22 -1.71 1.75 -6.64
N LYS A 23 -2.66 2.70 -6.57
CA LYS A 23 -3.82 2.73 -7.47
C LYS A 23 -3.39 2.92 -8.93
N LYS A 24 -2.41 3.79 -9.19
CA LYS A 24 -1.82 3.99 -10.52
C LYS A 24 -1.08 2.75 -11.03
N ALA A 25 -0.44 2.01 -10.13
CA ALA A 25 0.20 0.73 -10.42
C ALA A 25 -0.78 -0.46 -10.52
N LYS A 26 -2.10 -0.19 -10.64
CA LYS A 26 -3.16 -1.19 -10.76
C LYS A 26 -3.25 -2.16 -9.57
N ALA A 27 -2.99 -1.67 -8.35
CA ALA A 27 -3.32 -2.42 -7.14
C ALA A 27 -4.81 -2.80 -7.13
N ILE A 28 -5.11 -4.07 -6.82
CA ILE A 28 -6.45 -4.60 -6.61
C ILE A 28 -7.03 -4.04 -5.31
N SER A 29 -6.21 -3.99 -4.27
CA SER A 29 -6.61 -3.47 -2.95
C SER A 29 -5.45 -2.76 -2.28
N VAL A 30 -5.77 -1.73 -1.50
CA VAL A 30 -4.83 -1.00 -0.66
C VAL A 30 -5.45 -0.86 0.72
N GLU A 31 -4.84 -1.48 1.72
CA GLU A 31 -5.19 -1.35 3.13
C GLU A 31 -4.21 -0.41 3.82
N LYS A 32 -4.74 0.44 4.70
CA LYS A 32 -3.97 1.33 5.56
C LYS A 32 -4.26 1.03 7.02
N LYS A 33 -3.19 0.82 7.80
CA LYS A 33 -3.27 0.53 9.23
C LYS A 33 -2.41 1.51 9.99
N GLU A 34 -3.05 2.36 10.79
CA GLU A 34 -2.34 3.25 11.71
C GLU A 34 -1.65 2.43 12.80
N GLN A 35 -0.42 2.81 13.13
CA GLN A 35 0.33 2.25 14.25
C GLN A 35 0.34 3.24 15.41
N SER A 36 0.45 2.73 16.64
CA SER A 36 0.50 3.57 17.86
C SER A 36 1.67 4.55 17.93
N ASN A 37 2.66 4.45 17.04
CA ASN A 37 3.81 5.35 16.97
C ASN A 37 3.55 6.59 16.06
N GLY A 38 2.32 6.78 15.58
CA GLY A 38 1.97 7.88 14.66
C GLY A 38 2.39 7.64 13.21
N LYS A 39 2.87 6.43 12.88
CA LYS A 39 3.15 6.00 11.50
C LYS A 39 2.06 5.07 10.99
N TYR A 40 2.06 4.84 9.69
CA TYR A 40 1.11 3.97 9.00
C TYR A 40 1.82 2.79 8.36
N THR A 41 1.13 1.65 8.35
CA THR A 41 1.46 0.50 7.51
C THR A 41 0.50 0.49 6.33
N LEU A 42 1.06 0.43 5.12
CA LEU A 42 0.30 0.26 3.89
C LEU A 42 0.51 -1.14 3.35
N THR A 43 -0.58 -1.81 3.01
CA THR A 43 -0.59 -3.12 2.38
C THR A 43 -1.28 -3.00 1.04
N ALA A 44 -0.56 -3.18 -0.06
CA ALA A 44 -1.11 -3.15 -1.41
C ALA A 44 -1.07 -4.55 -2.03
N THR A 45 -2.20 -4.99 -2.57
CA THR A 45 -2.32 -6.26 -3.30
C THR A 45 -2.37 -5.96 -4.78
N PHE A 46 -1.45 -6.55 -5.55
CA PHE A 46 -1.35 -6.38 -6.99
C PHE A 46 -1.80 -7.64 -7.73
N PRO A 47 -2.37 -7.48 -8.94
CA PRO A 47 -2.60 -8.61 -9.82
C PRO A 47 -1.22 -9.15 -10.24
N ASP A 48 -1.11 -10.47 -10.30
CA ASP A 48 0.11 -11.12 -10.75
C ASP A 48 0.36 -10.72 -12.23
N PRO A 49 1.55 -10.23 -12.59
CA PRO A 49 1.88 -9.86 -13.97
C PRO A 49 1.95 -11.07 -14.92
N LYS A 50 1.86 -12.32 -14.44
CA LYS A 50 1.85 -13.53 -15.29
C LYS A 50 0.48 -13.85 -15.90
N LYS A 51 -0.06 -12.94 -16.70
CA LYS A 51 -1.11 -13.31 -17.66
C LYS A 51 -0.85 -12.70 -19.03
#